data_AF-A0A5C5BRF7-F1
#
_entry.id   AF-A0A5C5BRF7-F1
#
_cell.length_a   1.000
_cell.length_b   1.000
_cell.length_c   1.000
_cell.angle_alpha   90.00
_cell.angle_beta   90.00
_cell.angle_gamma   90.00
#
_symmetry.space_group_name_H-M   'P 1'
#
loop_
_entity.id
_entity.type
_entity.pdbx_description
1 polymer ?
#
loop_
_entity_poly.entity_id
_entity_poly.type
_entity_poly.pdbx_seq_one_letter_code
_entity_poly.pdbx_strand_id
1 'polypeptide(L)'
;MKIKNWTMIEEAGSYEKLPVGGYVAKITDVEDNPGEEYLTVTWDVAEGEHAGHYANDDGWRHQFRKYYNEKSEPFFRSFLARLEESNRAFSVAEWEKTANERALVGLEFGALVQERYYTNAKGEDKTALEVAGVVASQDVRNGDYKLPAPRDMREKVPGAAPAVDASSSVYEEDIPF
;
A
#
# COMPACT_ATOMS: atom_id res chain seq x y z
N MET A 1 15.68 17.67 33.64
CA MET A 1 15.20 17.88 32.26
C MET A 1 16.38 18.42 31.45
N LYS A 2 16.73 17.83 30.30
CA LYS A 2 17.90 18.25 29.52
C LYS A 2 17.58 19.53 28.74
N ILE A 3 18.54 20.45 28.65
CA ILE A 3 18.44 21.66 27.82
C ILE A 3 18.38 21.21 26.35
N LYS A 4 17.35 21.62 25.62
CA LYS A 4 17.18 21.39 24.18
C LYS A 4 17.06 22.75 23.48
N ASN A 5 17.64 22.87 22.28
CA ASN A 5 17.48 24.04 21.42
C ASN A 5 16.12 23.97 20.72
N TRP A 6 15.07 24.36 21.44
CA TRP A 6 13.68 24.31 20.96
C TRP A 6 13.45 25.12 19.68
N THR A 7 14.30 26.11 19.37
CA THR A 7 14.22 26.93 18.15
C THR A 7 14.76 26.24 16.89
N MET A 8 15.43 25.09 17.01
CA MET A 8 15.88 24.25 15.88
C MET A 8 15.07 22.97 15.75
N ILE A 9 14.09 22.75 16.64
CA ILE A 9 13.20 21.61 16.58
C ILE A 9 12.03 22.06 15.71
N GLU A 10 11.91 21.48 14.52
CA GLU A 10 10.74 21.70 13.67
C GLU A 10 9.48 21.34 14.46
N GLU A 11 8.49 22.25 14.43
CA GLU A 11 7.16 21.97 14.96
C GLU A 11 6.64 20.69 14.28
N ALA A 12 5.85 19.88 15.00
CA ALA A 12 5.27 18.68 14.42
C ALA A 12 4.39 19.09 13.23
N GLY A 13 4.94 19.02 12.02
CA GLY A 13 4.19 19.31 10.80
C GLY A 13 2.97 18.41 10.76
N SER A 14 1.82 18.96 10.36
CA SER A 14 0.70 18.11 9.97
C SER A 14 1.15 17.40 8.68
N TYR A 15 1.67 16.19 8.81
CA TYR A 15 1.94 15.34 7.66
C TYR A 15 0.58 15.08 7.01
N GLU A 16 0.39 15.65 5.83
CA GLU A 16 -0.79 15.40 5.03
C GLU A 16 -0.84 13.90 4.75
N LYS A 17 -1.96 13.24 5.00
CA LYS A 17 -2.09 11.79 4.80
C LYS A 17 -2.30 11.55 3.30
N LEU A 18 -1.51 10.67 2.70
CA LEU A 18 -1.76 10.23 1.33
C LEU A 18 -3.20 9.68 1.20
N PRO A 19 -4.02 10.16 0.24
CA PRO A 19 -5.36 9.62 0.04
C PRO A 19 -5.34 8.14 -0.40
N VAL A 20 -6.50 7.49 -0.34
CA VAL A 20 -6.71 6.19 -0.99
C VAL A 20 -6.74 6.41 -2.50
N GLY A 21 -6.03 5.60 -3.26
CA GLY A 21 -5.89 5.82 -4.70
C GLY A 21 -4.87 4.93 -5.39
N GLY A 22 -4.84 5.05 -6.71
CA GLY A 22 -3.75 4.51 -7.53
C GLY A 22 -2.68 5.58 -7.71
N TYR A 23 -1.43 5.21 -7.46
CA TYR A 23 -0.28 6.10 -7.58
C TYR A 23 0.78 5.49 -8.46
N VAL A 24 1.35 6.28 -9.36
CA VAL A 24 2.62 5.90 -9.97
C VAL A 24 3.69 6.13 -8.92
N ALA A 25 4.32 5.03 -8.52
CA ALA A 25 5.30 4.96 -7.45
C ALA A 25 6.65 4.54 -8.01
N LYS A 26 7.70 4.89 -7.28
CA LYS A 26 9.07 4.41 -7.52
C LYS A 26 9.58 3.68 -6.29
N ILE A 27 10.37 2.64 -6.51
CA ILE A 27 11.08 1.95 -5.45
C ILE A 27 12.26 2.83 -5.01
N THR A 28 12.30 3.22 -3.74
CA THR A 28 13.37 4.06 -3.18
C THR A 28 14.44 3.25 -2.47
N ASP A 29 14.08 2.09 -1.92
CA ASP A 29 15.02 1.16 -1.31
C ASP A 29 14.44 -0.27 -1.30
N VAL A 30 15.33 -1.26 -1.26
CA VAL A 30 14.98 -2.68 -1.15
C VAL A 30 15.97 -3.36 -0.21
N GLU A 31 15.42 -4.12 0.74
CA GLU A 31 16.16 -4.96 1.67
C GLU A 31 15.68 -6.42 1.56
N ASP A 32 16.62 -7.34 1.34
CA ASP A 32 16.34 -8.78 1.31
C ASP A 32 16.36 -9.38 2.71
N ASN A 33 15.34 -10.18 3.03
CA ASN A 33 15.19 -10.91 4.28
C ASN A 33 15.20 -12.43 4.00
N PRO A 34 16.37 -13.02 3.72
CA PRO A 34 16.47 -14.40 3.22
C PRO A 34 16.01 -15.45 4.24
N GLY A 35 16.05 -15.14 5.53
CA GLY A 35 15.58 -16.06 6.58
C GLY A 35 14.06 -16.28 6.58
N GLU A 36 13.29 -15.33 6.07
CA GLU A 36 11.83 -15.39 5.97
C GLU A 36 11.33 -15.34 4.51
N GLU A 37 12.26 -15.33 3.56
CA GLU A 37 12.03 -15.34 2.11
C GLU A 37 11.10 -14.20 1.64
N TYR A 38 11.43 -12.95 2.00
CA TYR A 38 10.76 -11.76 1.45
C TYR A 38 11.68 -10.57 1.23
N LEU A 39 11.29 -9.71 0.31
CA LEU A 39 11.84 -8.36 0.16
C LEU A 39 11.00 -7.36 0.95
N THR A 40 11.66 -6.46 1.66
CA THR A 40 11.06 -5.21 2.14
C THR A 40 11.28 -4.16 1.06
N VAL A 41 10.18 -3.66 0.48
CA VAL A 41 10.20 -2.66 -0.60
C VAL A 41 9.74 -1.33 -0.03
N THR A 42 10.64 -0.35 -0.02
CA THR A 42 10.35 1.05 0.33
C THR A 42 10.02 1.81 -0.96
N TRP A 43 8.98 2.63 -0.94
CA TRP A 43 8.50 3.31 -2.14
C TRP A 43 8.07 4.75 -1.88
N ASP A 44 8.07 5.56 -2.92
CA ASP A 44 7.53 6.93 -2.87
C ASP A 44 6.71 7.23 -4.12
N VAL A 45 5.81 8.20 -4.03
CA VAL A 45 5.02 8.67 -5.17
C VAL A 45 5.96 9.36 -6.16
N ALA A 46 5.95 8.92 -7.41
CA ALA A 46 6.88 9.39 -8.43
C ALA A 46 6.37 10.62 -9.20
N GLU A 47 5.06 10.73 -9.40
CA GLU A 47 4.43 11.79 -10.20
C GLU A 47 3.04 12.17 -9.66
N GLY A 48 2.50 13.28 -10.16
CA GLY A 48 1.22 13.84 -9.73
C GLY A 48 1.33 14.79 -8.54
N GLU A 49 0.18 15.15 -7.97
CA GLU A 49 0.06 16.13 -6.88
C GLU A 49 0.81 15.70 -5.60
N HIS A 50 0.89 14.40 -5.35
CA HIS A 50 1.53 13.84 -4.17
C HIS A 50 2.97 13.37 -4.43
N ALA A 51 3.61 13.75 -5.52
CA ALA A 51 4.98 13.33 -5.82
C ALA A 51 5.95 13.69 -4.68
N GLY A 52 6.78 12.74 -4.25
CA GLY A 52 7.72 12.93 -3.14
C GLY A 52 7.07 12.93 -1.76
N HIS A 53 5.85 12.39 -1.61
CA HIS A 53 5.07 12.39 -0.37
C HIS A 53 5.87 11.88 0.84
N TYR A 54 6.71 10.86 0.64
CA TYR A 54 7.45 10.20 1.71
C TYR A 54 8.92 10.61 1.80
N ALA A 55 9.36 11.64 1.06
CA ALA A 55 10.78 12.00 0.96
C ALA A 55 11.45 12.36 2.30
N ASN A 56 10.68 12.83 3.29
CA ASN A 56 11.15 13.18 4.64
C ASN A 56 10.70 12.19 5.72
N ASP A 57 10.12 11.04 5.34
CA ASP A 57 9.65 10.02 6.27
C ASP A 57 10.77 9.01 6.55
N ASP A 58 10.83 8.48 7.78
CA ASP A 58 11.90 7.61 8.27
C ASP A 58 11.80 6.15 7.79
N GLY A 59 10.97 5.89 6.77
CA GLY A 59 10.97 4.68 5.95
C GLY A 59 9.81 3.73 6.28
N TRP A 60 9.47 3.56 7.55
CA TRP A 60 8.60 2.46 7.99
C TRP A 60 7.14 2.59 7.57
N ARG A 61 6.66 3.81 7.25
CA ARG A 61 5.25 4.03 6.88
C ARG A 61 4.91 3.68 5.43
N HIS A 62 5.93 3.59 4.58
CA HIS A 62 5.79 3.43 3.14
C HIS A 62 6.59 2.22 2.65
N GLN A 63 6.48 1.12 3.40
CA GLN A 63 7.05 -0.18 3.08
C GLN A 63 5.96 -1.23 2.89
N PHE A 64 6.20 -2.17 1.98
CA PHE A 64 5.43 -3.41 1.89
C PHE A 64 6.36 -4.59 1.64
N ARG A 65 5.87 -5.79 1.95
CA ARG A 65 6.61 -7.04 1.79
C ARG A 65 6.24 -7.74 0.49
N LYS A 66 7.22 -8.33 -0.17
CA LYS A 66 7.04 -9.25 -1.29
C LYS A 66 7.73 -10.57 -0.99
N TYR A 67 6.92 -11.53 -0.57
CA TYR A 67 7.36 -12.89 -0.30
C TYR A 67 7.70 -13.62 -1.59
N TYR A 68 8.79 -14.39 -1.56
CA TYR A 68 9.26 -15.23 -2.65
C TYR A 68 9.47 -16.70 -2.23
N ASN A 69 9.00 -17.09 -1.04
CA ASN A 69 8.85 -18.50 -0.70
C ASN A 69 7.97 -19.26 -1.72
N GLU A 70 8.07 -20.58 -1.76
CA GLU A 70 7.38 -21.47 -2.73
C GLU A 70 5.89 -21.14 -2.92
N LYS A 71 5.17 -20.82 -1.83
CA LYS A 71 3.73 -20.46 -1.89
C LYS A 71 3.46 -19.10 -2.53
N SER A 72 4.46 -18.22 -2.50
CA SER A 72 4.36 -16.83 -2.91
C SER A 72 5.02 -16.53 -4.27
N GLU A 73 5.79 -17.47 -4.83
CA GLU A 73 6.46 -17.33 -6.13
C GLU A 73 5.55 -16.81 -7.25
N PRO A 74 4.29 -17.26 -7.43
CA PRO A 74 3.42 -16.74 -8.49
C PRO A 74 3.11 -15.24 -8.30
N PHE A 75 2.97 -14.79 -7.05
CA PHE A 75 2.71 -13.39 -6.73
C PHE A 75 3.98 -12.54 -6.89
N PHE A 76 5.13 -13.09 -6.52
CA PHE A 76 6.43 -12.44 -6.73
C PHE A 76 6.72 -12.27 -8.23
N ARG A 77 6.48 -13.32 -9.03
CA ARG A 77 6.58 -13.26 -10.49
C ARG A 77 5.67 -12.20 -11.10
N SER A 78 4.42 -12.11 -10.62
CA SER A 78 3.48 -11.07 -11.06
C SER A 78 4.01 -9.66 -10.75
N PHE A 79 4.62 -9.47 -9.58
CA PHE A 79 5.27 -8.21 -9.21
C PHE A 79 6.41 -7.85 -10.16
N LEU A 80 7.33 -8.77 -10.44
CA LEU A 80 8.42 -8.55 -11.41
C LEU A 80 7.90 -8.23 -12.82
N ALA A 81 6.84 -8.90 -13.26
CA ALA A 81 6.20 -8.62 -14.55
C ALA A 81 5.65 -7.19 -14.62
N ARG A 82 5.00 -6.69 -13.56
CA ARG A 82 4.53 -5.29 -13.51
C ARG A 82 5.69 -4.30 -13.54
N LEU A 83 6.84 -4.63 -12.94
CA LEU A 83 8.04 -3.80 -13.03
C LEU A 83 8.60 -3.78 -14.46
N GLU A 84 8.69 -4.91 -15.14
CA GLU A 84 9.13 -4.99 -16.54
C GLU A 84 8.20 -4.22 -17.49
N GLU A 85 6.88 -4.36 -17.30
CA GLU A 85 5.88 -3.61 -18.08
C GLU A 85 5.98 -2.09 -17.86
N SER A 86 6.39 -1.66 -16.66
CA SER A 86 6.49 -0.24 -16.29
C SER A 86 7.82 0.39 -16.73
N ASN A 87 8.87 -0.42 -16.91
CA ASN A 87 10.24 0.06 -17.06
C ASN A 87 10.91 -0.54 -18.30
N ARG A 88 10.94 0.20 -19.40
CA ARG A 88 11.49 -0.27 -20.70
C ARG A 88 12.94 -0.80 -20.66
N ALA A 89 13.74 -0.31 -19.72
CA ALA A 89 15.15 -0.69 -19.57
C ALA A 89 15.36 -1.89 -18.63
N PHE A 90 14.31 -2.33 -17.93
CA PHE A 90 14.38 -3.47 -17.03
C PHE A 90 13.87 -4.72 -17.75
N SER A 91 14.52 -5.86 -17.52
CA SER A 91 14.03 -7.15 -17.98
C SER A 91 14.17 -8.20 -16.89
N VAL A 92 13.10 -8.98 -16.68
CA VAL A 92 13.08 -10.07 -15.70
C VAL A 92 14.07 -11.16 -16.09
N ALA A 93 14.18 -11.47 -17.39
CA ALA A 93 15.08 -12.50 -17.91
C ALA A 93 16.57 -12.15 -17.72
N GLU A 94 16.93 -10.87 -17.72
CA GLU A 94 18.30 -10.45 -17.37
C GLU A 94 18.49 -10.35 -15.86
N TRP A 95 17.48 -9.88 -15.14
CA TRP A 95 17.52 -9.76 -13.69
C TRP A 95 17.69 -11.13 -12.99
N GLU A 96 16.96 -12.16 -13.41
CA GLU A 96 16.98 -13.50 -12.80
C GLU A 96 18.35 -14.18 -12.83
N LYS A 97 19.23 -13.78 -13.76
CA LYS A 97 20.62 -14.29 -13.84
C LYS A 97 21.47 -13.86 -12.65
N THR A 98 21.11 -12.74 -12.02
CA THR A 98 21.82 -12.17 -10.88
C THR A 98 21.00 -12.21 -9.60
N ALA A 99 19.67 -12.20 -9.73
CA ALA A 99 18.70 -12.06 -8.63
C ALA A 99 19.02 -10.91 -7.66
N ASN A 100 19.66 -9.84 -8.16
CA ASN A 100 20.10 -8.72 -7.34
C ASN A 100 18.93 -7.77 -7.05
N GLU A 101 18.44 -7.78 -5.81
CA GLU A 101 17.32 -6.96 -5.34
C GLU A 101 17.59 -5.46 -5.47
N ARG A 102 18.86 -5.03 -5.38
CA ARG A 102 19.25 -3.62 -5.52
C ARG A 102 18.99 -3.08 -6.93
N ALA A 103 18.92 -3.95 -7.94
CA ALA A 103 18.57 -3.56 -9.30
C ALA A 103 17.10 -3.14 -9.45
N LEU A 104 16.26 -3.39 -8.44
CA LEU A 104 14.87 -2.94 -8.42
C LEU A 104 14.72 -1.48 -7.95
N VAL A 105 15.74 -0.91 -7.30
CA VAL A 105 15.73 0.48 -6.84
C VAL A 105 15.66 1.43 -8.04
N GLY A 106 14.76 2.41 -7.96
CA GLY A 106 14.48 3.38 -9.02
C GLY A 106 13.45 2.91 -10.05
N LEU A 107 13.04 1.64 -10.04
CA LEU A 107 12.00 1.16 -10.94
C LEU A 107 10.62 1.71 -10.55
N GLU A 108 9.82 2.06 -11.56
CA GLU A 108 8.45 2.51 -11.40
C GLU A 108 7.46 1.35 -11.35
N PHE A 109 6.34 1.55 -10.65
CA PHE A 109 5.19 0.66 -10.65
C PHE A 109 3.91 1.42 -10.30
N GLY A 110 2.75 0.82 -10.52
CA GLY A 110 1.48 1.32 -10.02
C GLY A 110 1.16 0.78 -8.63
N ALA A 111 1.12 1.62 -7.61
CA ALA A 111 0.72 1.28 -6.25
C ALA A 111 -0.79 1.52 -6.06
N LEU A 112 -1.53 0.46 -5.69
CA LEU A 112 -2.94 0.59 -5.28
C LEU A 112 -3.00 0.70 -3.77
N VAL A 113 -3.24 1.91 -3.27
CA VAL A 113 -3.24 2.24 -1.84
C VAL A 113 -4.66 2.18 -1.31
N GLN A 114 -4.87 1.44 -0.21
CA GLN A 114 -6.16 1.33 0.48
C GLN A 114 -6.01 1.57 1.98
N GLU A 115 -7.14 1.72 2.69
CA GLU A 115 -7.16 1.72 4.15
C GLU A 115 -7.14 0.30 4.73
N ARG A 116 -6.36 0.13 5.79
CA ARG A 116 -6.32 -1.04 6.64
C ARG A 116 -6.77 -0.67 8.05
N TYR A 117 -7.85 -1.28 8.52
CA TYR A 117 -8.29 -1.17 9.91
C TYR A 117 -7.70 -2.31 10.73
N TYR A 118 -7.18 -2.01 11.91
CA TYR A 118 -6.60 -3.02 12.80
C TYR A 118 -6.74 -2.62 14.26
N THR A 119 -6.84 -3.61 15.13
CA THR A 119 -6.78 -3.41 16.59
C THR A 119 -5.33 -3.52 17.03
N ASN A 120 -4.81 -2.52 17.74
CA ASN A 120 -3.44 -2.55 18.23
C ASN A 120 -3.32 -3.44 19.49
N ALA A 121 -2.09 -3.67 19.96
CA ALA A 121 -1.84 -4.48 21.16
C ALA A 121 -2.48 -3.92 22.46
N LYS A 122 -2.99 -2.68 22.44
CA LYS A 122 -3.72 -2.06 23.56
C LYS A 122 -5.24 -2.21 23.43
N GLY A 123 -5.74 -2.91 22.41
CA GLY A 123 -7.18 -3.06 22.15
C GLY A 123 -7.82 -1.85 21.47
N GLU A 124 -7.03 -0.91 20.93
CA GLU A 124 -7.56 0.27 20.26
C GLU A 124 -7.64 0.04 18.75
N ASP A 125 -8.77 0.37 18.16
CA ASP A 125 -8.94 0.41 16.70
C ASP A 125 -8.15 1.56 16.08
N LYS A 126 -7.39 1.23 15.04
CA LYS A 126 -6.53 2.14 14.28
C LYS A 126 -6.75 1.94 12.78
N THR A 127 -6.38 2.97 12.04
CA THR A 127 -6.36 2.97 10.56
C THR A 127 -4.93 3.21 10.09
N ALA A 128 -4.50 2.44 9.10
CA ALA A 128 -3.25 2.63 8.37
C ALA A 128 -3.53 2.62 6.86
N LEU A 129 -2.57 3.09 6.07
CA LEU A 129 -2.57 2.86 4.63
C LEU A 129 -1.72 1.63 4.32
N GLU A 130 -2.09 0.88 3.28
CA GLU A 130 -1.27 -0.20 2.76
C GLU A 130 -1.31 -0.24 1.24
N VAL A 131 -0.24 -0.75 0.63
CA VAL A 131 -0.24 -1.14 -0.79
C VAL A 131 -0.94 -2.49 -0.91
N ALA A 132 -2.19 -2.47 -1.37
CA ALA A 132 -3.01 -3.66 -1.50
C ALA A 132 -2.79 -4.41 -2.82
N GLY A 133 -2.31 -3.70 -3.83
CA GLY A 133 -2.06 -4.25 -5.15
C GLY A 133 -0.94 -3.51 -5.87
N VAL A 134 -0.31 -4.22 -6.81
CA VAL A 134 0.67 -3.64 -7.72
C VAL A 134 0.18 -3.89 -9.15
N VAL A 135 0.11 -2.82 -9.94
CA VAL A 135 -0.22 -2.81 -11.36
C VAL A 135 0.91 -2.13 -12.13
N ALA A 136 0.83 -2.07 -13.46
CA ALA A 136 1.84 -1.34 -14.22
C ALA A 136 1.64 0.18 -14.05
N SER A 137 2.71 0.97 -14.10
CA SER A 137 2.63 2.42 -13.88
C SER A 137 1.75 3.10 -14.94
N GLN A 138 1.79 2.63 -16.18
CA GLN A 138 0.89 3.10 -17.24
C GLN A 138 -0.60 2.86 -16.94
N ASP A 139 -0.96 1.78 -16.26
CA ASP A 139 -2.38 1.49 -15.95
C ASP A 139 -2.91 2.55 -14.98
N VAL A 140 -2.08 2.98 -14.03
CA VAL A 140 -2.44 4.10 -13.14
C VAL A 140 -2.56 5.41 -13.92
N ARG A 141 -1.61 5.71 -14.82
CA ARG A 141 -1.64 6.92 -15.68
C ARG A 141 -2.89 6.98 -16.54
N ASN A 142 -3.32 5.83 -17.06
CA ASN A 142 -4.50 5.71 -17.92
C ASN A 142 -5.82 5.63 -17.14
N GLY A 143 -5.76 5.36 -15.82
CA GLY A 143 -6.95 5.11 -15.00
C GLY A 143 -7.50 3.68 -15.15
N ASP A 144 -6.74 2.76 -15.74
CA ASP A 144 -7.12 1.38 -16.05
C ASP A 144 -6.85 0.44 -14.86
N TYR A 145 -7.36 0.78 -13.68
CA TYR A 145 -7.19 -0.04 -12.48
C TYR A 145 -8.46 -0.07 -11.63
N LYS A 146 -8.54 -1.10 -10.77
CA LYS A 146 -9.62 -1.23 -9.79
C LYS A 146 -9.05 -1.16 -8.39
N LEU A 147 -9.51 -0.18 -7.61
CA LEU A 147 -9.15 -0.10 -6.20
C LEU A 147 -9.80 -1.25 -5.41
N PRO A 148 -9.03 -1.98 -4.60
CA PRO A 148 -9.58 -2.93 -3.66
C PRO A 148 -10.34 -2.21 -2.53
N ALA A 149 -11.29 -2.92 -1.91
CA ALA A 149 -12.05 -2.42 -0.77
C ALA A 149 -11.18 -2.39 0.49
N PRO A 150 -11.42 -1.46 1.44
CA PRO A 150 -10.68 -1.39 2.70
C PRO A 150 -10.59 -2.74 3.41
N ARG A 151 -9.42 -3.05 3.96
CA ARG A 151 -9.17 -4.30 4.65
C ARG A 151 -9.38 -4.13 6.15
N ASP A 152 -10.35 -4.85 6.71
CA ASP A 152 -10.63 -4.85 8.14
C ASP A 152 -10.01 -6.08 8.82
N MET A 153 -9.08 -5.85 9.73
CA MET A 153 -8.42 -6.85 10.58
C MET A 153 -8.63 -6.57 12.06
N ARG A 154 -9.65 -5.78 12.42
CA ARG A 154 -10.00 -5.55 13.84
C ARG A 154 -10.55 -6.82 14.45
N GLU A 155 -10.27 -7.00 15.74
CA GLU A 155 -10.83 -8.14 16.48
C GLU A 155 -12.34 -7.96 16.59
N LYS A 156 -13.11 -8.91 16.05
CA LYS A 156 -14.56 -8.91 16.23
C LYS A 156 -14.85 -9.23 17.69
N VAL A 157 -15.32 -8.25 18.45
CA VAL A 157 -15.92 -8.50 19.76
C VAL A 157 -17.09 -9.49 19.55
N PRO A 158 -17.11 -10.68 20.19
CA PRO A 158 -18.23 -11.59 20.05
C PRO A 158 -19.47 -10.93 20.66
N GLY A 159 -20.38 -10.42 19.83
CA GLY A 159 -21.65 -9.85 20.31
C GLY A 159 -22.21 -8.64 19.57
N ALA A 160 -21.53 -8.09 18.56
CA ALA A 160 -22.15 -7.08 17.71
C ALA A 160 -22.93 -7.77 16.57
N ALA A 161 -24.26 -7.77 16.68
CA ALA A 161 -25.16 -8.18 15.60
C ALA A 161 -24.84 -7.40 14.31
N PRO A 162 -24.96 -8.01 13.11
CA PRO A 162 -24.78 -7.27 11.87
C PRO A 162 -25.84 -6.16 11.79
N ALA A 163 -25.41 -4.94 11.49
CA ALA A 163 -26.31 -3.85 11.16
C ALA A 163 -27.11 -4.28 9.93
N VAL A 164 -28.42 -4.40 10.09
CA VAL A 164 -29.35 -4.64 8.98
C VAL A 164 -29.28 -3.44 8.04
N ASP A 165 -28.93 -3.73 6.79
CA ASP A 165 -28.89 -2.76 5.71
C ASP A 165 -30.32 -2.28 5.44
N ALA A 166 -30.56 -1.00 5.67
CA ALA A 166 -31.84 -0.36 5.42
C ALA A 166 -31.79 0.31 4.05
N SER A 167 -32.10 -0.43 2.97
CA SER A 167 -32.77 0.19 1.81
C SER A 167 -33.42 -0.82 0.84
N SER A 168 -34.50 -0.33 0.23
CA SER A 168 -35.33 -0.86 -0.88
C SER A 168 -36.49 -1.78 -0.48
N SER A 169 -37.74 -1.55 -0.89
CA SER A 169 -38.36 -0.42 -1.58
C SER A 169 -39.88 -0.57 -1.45
N VAL A 170 -40.55 0.59 -1.43
CA VAL A 170 -41.98 0.84 -1.63
C VAL A 170 -42.62 -0.06 -2.69
N TYR A 171 -43.74 -0.73 -2.37
CA TYR A 171 -45.01 -0.96 -3.11
C TYR A 171 -45.89 -1.80 -2.14
N GLU A 172 -47.18 -1.63 -1.87
CA GLU A 172 -48.26 -0.77 -2.35
C GLU A 172 -49.33 -0.78 -1.24
N GLU A 173 -50.18 0.22 -1.29
CA GLU A 173 -51.32 0.45 -0.40
C GLU A 173 -52.30 -0.73 -0.37
N ASP A 174 -52.80 -1.09 0.82
CA ASP A 174 -54.25 -1.29 0.99
C ASP A 174 -54.63 -1.17 2.48
N ILE A 175 -55.32 -0.07 2.80
CA ILE A 175 -56.02 0.18 4.07
C ILE A 175 -57.49 -0.27 3.90
N PRO A 176 -58.28 -0.51 4.97
CA PRO A 176 -59.10 -1.69 5.12
C PRO A 176 -60.60 -1.41 4.88
N PHE A 177 -61.38 -2.47 4.69
CA PHE A 177 -62.75 -2.58 5.23
C PHE A 177 -63.03 -4.02 5.67
#